data_AF-A0A955NPW1-F1
#
_entry.id   AF-A0A955NPW1-F1
#
_cell.length_a   1.000
_cell.length_b   1.000
_cell.length_c   1.000
_cell.angle_alpha   90.00
_cell.angle_beta   90.00
_cell.angle_gamma   90.00
#
_symmetry.space_group_name_H-M   'P 1'
#
loop_
_entity.id
_entity.type
_entity.pdbx_description
1 polymer ?
#
loop_
_entity_poly.entity_id
_entity_poly.type
_entity_poly.pdbx_seq_one_letter_code
_entity_poly.pdbx_strand_id
1 'polypeptide(L)'
;MRRTSVIGVGTLLSVLFVSAGHSADVANIPLLPKTPSVFVTRGPYLQMGSSTAVTLRWRTNQPTDSYVRSGTDLADLNDVAFDVSSTTEHEILVEGLSPGTKYYYSVGDATGSLAGGFDSYYFVTSPPTGAAKPTRIWALGDSGLAGASAEAVRDAFYDFNGGTHPDLWFMLGDNAYGIPGYGDGSQVAYQVAVFDRFPRTLRTSVLWPTIGNHEWVSSFEAIGPYFDMFTLPKNGESGGEPSGFEGYYSFDYGNIHFICLDSNDGILMGTSPDPLSEWGMIPWLESDLAATDQDWIIAFFHHPPYSKGGHDS
;
A
#
# COMPACT_ATOMS: atom_id res chain seq x y z
N MET A 1 -8.45 -18.77 -59.66
CA MET A 1 -7.71 -17.49 -59.69
C MET A 1 -7.49 -17.06 -58.23
N ARG A 2 -6.21 -17.00 -57.77
CA ARG A 2 -5.63 -16.34 -56.57
C ARG A 2 -6.33 -16.52 -55.20
N ARG A 3 -5.76 -17.28 -54.23
CA ARG A 3 -4.77 -16.91 -53.17
C ARG A 3 -5.06 -15.56 -52.49
N THR A 4 -5.22 -15.53 -51.16
CA THR A 4 -4.17 -15.18 -50.17
C THR A 4 -4.62 -15.55 -48.73
N SER A 5 -3.67 -16.03 -47.91
CA SER A 5 -3.78 -16.35 -46.47
C SER A 5 -2.91 -15.38 -45.66
N VAL A 6 -3.25 -15.06 -44.39
CA VAL A 6 -2.30 -14.65 -43.30
C VAL A 6 -2.98 -14.96 -41.94
N ILE A 7 -2.63 -16.07 -41.26
CA ILE A 7 -1.69 -16.28 -40.13
C ILE A 7 -2.25 -15.82 -38.76
N GLY A 8 -2.58 -16.81 -37.93
CA GLY A 8 -2.67 -16.70 -36.47
C GLY A 8 -1.38 -17.18 -35.81
N VAL A 9 -1.07 -16.63 -34.63
CA VAL A 9 0.03 -17.09 -33.78
C VAL A 9 -0.59 -17.92 -32.66
N GLY A 10 -0.68 -19.22 -32.89
CA GLY A 10 -0.96 -20.22 -31.85
C GLY A 10 0.33 -20.94 -31.50
N THR A 11 0.72 -20.89 -30.24
CA THR A 11 1.89 -21.56 -29.67
C THR A 11 1.78 -23.07 -29.92
N LEU A 12 2.61 -23.60 -30.82
CA LEU A 12 2.71 -25.04 -31.07
C LEU A 12 3.52 -25.70 -29.94
N LEU A 13 2.87 -26.54 -29.15
CA LEU A 13 3.51 -27.51 -28.29
C LEU A 13 3.92 -28.71 -29.15
N SER A 14 5.18 -28.75 -29.58
CA SER A 14 5.73 -29.85 -30.37
C SER A 14 5.95 -31.08 -29.48
N VAL A 15 5.02 -32.03 -29.50
CA VAL A 15 5.25 -33.38 -28.94
C VAL A 15 5.91 -34.23 -30.03
N LEU A 16 7.23 -34.43 -29.93
CA LEU A 16 7.94 -35.41 -30.75
C LEU A 16 7.69 -36.82 -30.20
N PHE A 17 6.96 -37.64 -30.95
CA PHE A 17 7.04 -39.10 -30.85
C PHE A 17 8.18 -39.58 -31.76
N VAL A 18 9.26 -40.10 -31.17
CA VAL A 18 10.31 -40.81 -31.92
C VAL A 18 10.04 -42.31 -31.81
N SER A 19 9.72 -42.94 -32.93
CA SER A 19 9.63 -44.40 -33.06
C SER A 19 11.03 -45.02 -33.02
N ALA A 20 11.15 -46.17 -32.37
CA ALA A 20 12.39 -46.92 -32.22
C ALA A 20 13.08 -47.25 -33.55
N GLY A 21 14.38 -46.97 -33.64
CA GLY A 21 15.23 -47.46 -34.73
C GLY A 21 16.52 -46.66 -34.92
N HIS A 22 17.62 -47.24 -34.44
CA HIS A 22 19.03 -46.90 -34.72
C HIS A 22 19.65 -45.67 -34.03
N SER A 23 20.77 -45.97 -33.37
CA SER A 23 21.67 -45.08 -32.63
C SER A 23 22.26 -43.99 -33.52
N ALA A 24 21.98 -42.74 -33.18
CA ALA A 24 22.81 -41.58 -33.48
C ALA A 24 22.71 -40.64 -32.27
N ASP A 25 23.85 -40.10 -31.85
CA ASP A 25 24.05 -39.32 -30.64
C ASP A 25 22.90 -38.35 -30.34
N VAL A 26 22.16 -38.62 -29.28
CA VAL A 26 21.31 -37.62 -28.64
C VAL A 26 22.27 -36.62 -28.03
N ALA A 27 22.51 -35.51 -28.73
CA ALA A 27 23.22 -34.38 -28.17
C ALA A 27 22.61 -34.07 -26.80
N ASN A 28 23.42 -34.15 -25.74
CA ASN A 28 23.12 -33.57 -24.44
C ASN A 28 22.87 -32.08 -24.70
N ILE A 29 21.62 -31.69 -24.91
CA ILE A 29 21.22 -30.30 -24.77
C ILE A 29 21.18 -30.09 -23.25
N PRO A 30 22.13 -29.34 -22.67
CA PRO A 30 22.02 -28.99 -21.27
C PRO A 30 20.69 -28.24 -21.13
N LEU A 31 19.78 -28.79 -20.32
CA LEU A 31 18.64 -28.03 -19.83
C LEU A 31 19.26 -26.86 -19.06
N LEU A 32 19.32 -25.69 -19.70
CA LEU A 32 19.69 -24.46 -19.02
C LEU A 32 18.75 -24.37 -17.81
N PRO A 33 19.27 -24.18 -16.59
CA PRO A 33 18.40 -24.00 -15.43
C PRO A 33 17.45 -22.85 -15.74
N LYS A 34 16.15 -23.14 -15.80
CA LYS A 34 15.13 -22.10 -15.91
C LYS A 34 15.17 -21.34 -14.61
N THR A 35 15.87 -20.20 -14.60
CA THR A 35 15.82 -19.25 -13.48
C THR A 35 14.34 -18.98 -13.20
N PRO A 36 13.87 -19.10 -11.95
CA PRO A 36 12.47 -18.86 -11.66
C PRO A 36 12.13 -17.41 -12.04
N SER A 37 10.93 -17.20 -12.60
CA SER A 37 10.48 -15.85 -12.97
C SER A 37 10.20 -15.02 -11.71
N VAL A 38 10.61 -13.75 -11.73
CA VAL A 38 10.21 -12.76 -10.72
C VAL A 38 8.72 -12.41 -10.93
N PHE A 39 7.95 -12.33 -9.85
CA PHE A 39 6.56 -11.87 -9.86
C PHE A 39 6.18 -11.20 -8.53
N VAL A 40 5.14 -10.36 -8.56
CA VAL A 40 4.63 -9.64 -7.39
C VAL A 40 3.83 -10.60 -6.48
N THR A 41 4.21 -10.67 -5.21
CA THR A 41 3.56 -11.48 -4.16
C THR A 41 2.68 -10.63 -3.24
N ARG A 42 2.89 -9.31 -3.21
CA ARG A 42 2.06 -8.34 -2.47
C ARG A 42 2.02 -7.00 -3.19
N GLY A 43 0.83 -6.41 -3.28
CA GLY A 43 0.66 -5.09 -3.88
C GLY A 43 0.56 -5.11 -5.41
N PRO A 44 0.83 -3.97 -6.07
CA PRO A 44 1.31 -2.70 -5.51
C PRO A 44 0.31 -2.00 -4.58
N TYR A 45 0.81 -1.16 -3.69
CA TYR A 45 0.02 -0.31 -2.80
C TYR A 45 0.65 1.08 -2.62
N LEU A 46 -0.20 2.07 -2.35
CA LEU A 46 0.15 3.49 -2.36
C LEU A 46 0.25 4.05 -0.94
N GLN A 47 1.31 4.80 -0.67
CA GLN A 47 1.68 5.37 0.64
C GLN A 47 2.18 6.82 0.47
N MET A 48 2.20 7.60 1.55
CA MET A 48 2.74 8.99 1.58
C MET A 48 2.34 9.85 0.38
N GLY A 49 1.05 9.93 0.09
CA GLY A 49 0.54 10.76 -0.99
C GLY A 49 0.53 12.24 -0.61
N SER A 50 1.08 13.09 -1.48
CA SER A 50 1.03 14.55 -1.36
C SER A 50 0.57 15.19 -2.66
N SER A 51 0.61 16.53 -2.72
CA SER A 51 0.27 17.25 -3.95
C SER A 51 1.30 17.07 -5.06
N THR A 52 2.51 16.64 -4.73
CA THR A 52 3.63 16.53 -5.69
C THR A 52 4.37 15.20 -5.65
N ALA A 53 4.00 14.29 -4.74
CA ALA A 53 4.67 13.01 -4.59
C ALA A 53 3.72 11.87 -4.17
N VAL A 54 4.14 10.63 -4.40
CA VAL A 54 3.54 9.42 -3.82
C VAL A 54 4.60 8.32 -3.71
N THR A 55 4.51 7.49 -2.69
CA THR A 55 5.35 6.30 -2.53
C THR A 55 4.59 5.05 -2.97
N LEU A 56 5.20 4.27 -3.87
CA LEU A 56 4.69 2.98 -4.29
C LEU A 56 5.47 1.87 -3.62
N ARG A 57 4.75 0.87 -3.09
CA ARG A 57 5.35 -0.31 -2.48
C ARG A 57 4.80 -1.59 -3.07
N TRP A 58 5.63 -2.62 -3.14
CA TRP A 58 5.24 -3.97 -3.52
C TRP A 58 6.26 -4.98 -3.00
N ARG A 59 5.88 -6.26 -3.03
CA ARG A 59 6.78 -7.37 -2.72
C ARG A 59 6.93 -8.29 -3.91
N THR A 60 8.12 -8.81 -4.13
CA THR A 60 8.38 -9.86 -5.12
C THR A 60 8.76 -11.19 -4.46
N ASN A 61 8.66 -12.28 -5.22
CA ASN A 61 9.08 -13.61 -4.76
C ASN A 61 10.61 -13.78 -4.70
N GLN A 62 11.39 -12.91 -5.35
CA GLN A 62 12.84 -12.97 -5.43
C GLN A 62 13.44 -11.57 -5.50
N PRO A 63 14.65 -11.34 -4.94
CA PRO A 63 15.29 -10.03 -5.00
C PRO A 63 15.50 -9.54 -6.44
N THR A 64 15.09 -8.30 -6.71
CA THR A 64 15.32 -7.60 -7.99
C THR A 64 15.47 -6.10 -7.75
N ASP A 65 15.88 -5.35 -8.78
CA ASP A 65 15.80 -3.89 -8.77
C ASP A 65 14.36 -3.39 -8.91
N SER A 66 14.15 -2.12 -8.59
CA SER A 66 12.83 -1.52 -8.40
C SER A 66 12.59 -0.42 -9.41
N TYR A 67 11.53 -0.51 -10.21
CA TYR A 67 11.15 0.50 -11.19
C TYR A 67 9.67 0.83 -11.09
N VAL A 68 9.36 2.11 -10.98
CA VAL A 68 8.02 2.66 -11.22
C VAL A 68 8.05 3.43 -12.52
N ARG A 69 7.11 3.11 -13.42
CA ARG A 69 6.87 3.86 -14.65
C ARG A 69 5.49 4.47 -14.57
N SER A 70 5.38 5.78 -14.77
CA SER A 70 4.13 6.53 -14.59
C SER A 70 3.92 7.57 -15.69
N GLY A 71 2.69 8.06 -15.80
CA GLY A 71 2.30 9.07 -16.77
C GLY A 71 0.82 9.44 -16.65
N THR A 72 0.44 10.59 -17.21
CA THR A 72 -0.97 11.04 -17.23
C THR A 72 -1.76 10.40 -18.39
N ASP A 73 -1.07 9.90 -19.40
CA ASP A 73 -1.64 9.07 -20.47
C ASP A 73 -1.28 7.61 -20.22
N LEU A 74 -2.28 6.74 -20.17
CA LEU A 74 -2.09 5.30 -19.98
C LEU A 74 -1.27 4.66 -21.12
N ALA A 75 -1.32 5.23 -22.32
CA ALA A 75 -0.52 4.77 -23.45
C ALA A 75 0.95 5.20 -23.35
N ASP A 76 1.29 6.10 -22.43
CA ASP A 76 2.60 6.75 -22.34
C ASP A 76 3.10 6.90 -20.89
N LEU A 77 3.71 5.83 -20.36
CA LEU A 77 4.27 5.79 -19.00
C LEU A 77 5.79 6.07 -19.02
N ASN A 78 6.18 7.28 -19.45
CA ASN A 78 7.58 7.65 -19.67
C ASN A 78 8.31 8.20 -18.43
N ASP A 79 7.59 8.59 -17.39
CA ASP A 79 8.22 9.07 -16.16
C ASP A 79 8.71 7.86 -15.35
N VAL A 80 10.01 7.79 -15.07
CA VAL A 80 10.65 6.63 -14.42
C VAL A 80 11.32 7.04 -13.11
N ALA A 81 10.89 6.42 -12.01
CA ALA A 81 11.59 6.43 -10.74
C ALA A 81 12.12 5.02 -10.46
N PHE A 82 13.34 4.89 -9.96
CA PHE A 82 13.97 3.58 -9.78
C PHE A 82 15.00 3.54 -8.64
N ASP A 83 15.21 2.34 -8.12
CA ASP A 83 16.33 1.98 -7.26
C ASP A 83 16.94 0.68 -7.78
N VAL A 84 18.25 0.67 -7.97
CA VAL A 84 19.02 -0.49 -8.48
C VAL A 84 19.38 -1.49 -7.39
N SER A 85 19.03 -1.21 -6.13
CA SER A 85 19.21 -2.14 -5.01
C SER A 85 18.40 -3.42 -5.22
N SER A 86 19.00 -4.57 -4.93
CA SER A 86 18.32 -5.86 -5.06
C SER A 86 17.61 -6.21 -3.76
N THR A 87 16.28 -6.19 -3.80
CA THR A 87 15.40 -6.39 -2.63
C THR A 87 14.14 -7.16 -3.03
N THR A 88 13.46 -7.77 -2.05
CA THR A 88 12.09 -8.28 -2.21
C THR A 88 11.05 -7.30 -1.72
N GLU A 89 11.39 -6.37 -0.83
CA GLU A 89 10.53 -5.29 -0.37
C GLU A 89 10.91 -4.03 -1.14
N HIS A 90 10.04 -3.61 -2.06
CA HIS A 90 10.28 -2.47 -2.92
C HIS A 90 9.53 -1.26 -2.39
N GLU A 91 10.20 -0.12 -2.38
CA GLU A 91 9.66 1.17 -1.97
C GLU A 91 10.26 2.25 -2.88
N ILE A 92 9.42 2.92 -3.66
CA ILE A 92 9.85 3.94 -4.62
C ILE A 92 9.00 5.19 -4.45
N LEU A 93 9.66 6.28 -4.11
CA LEU A 93 9.11 7.63 -4.14
C LEU A 93 9.07 8.13 -5.58
N VAL A 94 7.89 8.57 -6.03
CA VAL A 94 7.69 9.28 -7.30
C VAL A 94 7.40 10.74 -6.98
N GLU A 95 8.26 11.65 -7.42
CA GLU A 95 8.17 13.09 -7.14
C GLU A 95 7.97 13.92 -8.41
N GLY A 96 7.84 15.23 -8.26
CA GLY A 96 7.68 16.16 -9.39
C GLY A 96 6.30 16.10 -10.04
N LEU A 97 5.31 15.54 -9.34
CA LEU A 97 3.96 15.37 -9.84
C LEU A 97 3.17 16.69 -9.78
N SER A 98 2.17 16.82 -10.66
CA SER A 98 1.24 17.95 -10.63
C SER A 98 0.13 17.70 -9.60
N PRO A 99 -0.31 18.71 -8.82
CA PRO A 99 -1.41 18.57 -7.87
C PRO A 99 -2.74 18.18 -8.52
N GLY A 100 -3.59 17.46 -7.77
CA GLY A 100 -4.95 17.08 -8.20
C GLY A 100 -5.01 16.30 -9.53
N THR A 101 -3.92 15.62 -9.90
CA THR A 101 -3.73 15.03 -11.23
C THR A 101 -3.73 13.51 -11.12
N LYS A 102 -4.43 12.86 -12.06
CA LYS A 102 -4.44 11.41 -12.17
C LYS A 102 -3.21 10.93 -12.94
N TYR A 103 -2.50 9.97 -12.36
CA TYR A 103 -1.39 9.27 -13.00
C TYR A 103 -1.68 7.79 -13.06
N TYR A 104 -1.42 7.17 -14.21
CA TYR A 104 -1.35 5.73 -14.36
C TYR A 104 0.06 5.25 -14.04
N TYR A 105 0.19 3.99 -13.60
CA TYR A 105 1.52 3.46 -13.30
C TYR A 105 1.65 1.96 -13.56
N SER A 106 2.91 1.53 -13.63
CA SER A 106 3.33 0.14 -13.52
C SER A 106 4.53 0.04 -12.57
N VAL A 107 4.64 -1.12 -11.90
CA VAL A 107 5.78 -1.48 -11.06
C VAL A 107 6.49 -2.67 -11.66
N GLY A 108 7.80 -2.75 -11.50
CA GLY A 108 8.59 -3.87 -11.95
C GLY A 108 10.08 -3.66 -11.72
N ASP A 109 10.86 -4.10 -12.68
CA ASP A 109 12.32 -4.13 -12.64
C ASP A 109 12.90 -3.45 -13.91
N ALA A 110 14.23 -3.48 -14.07
CA ALA A 110 14.87 -2.94 -15.26
C ALA A 110 14.45 -3.64 -16.56
N THR A 111 13.96 -4.88 -16.48
CA THR A 111 13.57 -5.70 -17.64
C THR A 111 12.15 -5.44 -18.09
N GLY A 112 11.27 -4.94 -17.22
CA GLY A 112 9.92 -4.55 -17.61
C GLY A 112 8.96 -4.36 -16.44
N SER A 113 7.67 -4.40 -16.77
CA SER A 113 6.58 -4.31 -15.79
C SER A 113 6.25 -5.70 -15.24
N LEU A 114 6.13 -5.80 -13.92
CA LEU A 114 5.65 -7.00 -13.22
C LEU A 114 4.16 -6.88 -12.84
N ALA A 115 3.67 -5.66 -12.61
CA ALA A 115 2.25 -5.36 -12.40
C ALA A 115 1.92 -3.92 -12.84
N GLY A 116 0.67 -3.67 -13.24
CA GLY A 116 0.20 -2.36 -13.69
C GLY A 116 0.30 -2.13 -15.20
N GLY A 117 0.20 -0.87 -15.62
CA GLY A 117 0.05 -0.53 -17.05
C GLY A 117 -1.37 -0.72 -17.58
N PHE A 118 -2.37 -0.62 -16.70
CA PHE A 118 -3.80 -0.72 -17.04
C PHE A 118 -4.58 0.41 -16.37
N ASP A 119 -5.81 0.65 -16.84
CA ASP A 119 -6.67 1.71 -16.31
C ASP A 119 -7.03 1.56 -14.82
N SER A 120 -6.87 0.36 -14.29
CA SER A 120 -7.11 0.01 -12.90
C SER A 120 -5.91 0.25 -11.97
N TYR A 121 -4.78 0.75 -12.48
CA TYR A 121 -3.58 1.10 -11.72
C TYR A 121 -3.31 2.59 -11.91
N TYR A 122 -3.75 3.37 -10.94
CA TYR A 122 -3.59 4.81 -10.96
C TYR A 122 -3.52 5.37 -9.55
N PHE A 123 -3.11 6.60 -9.41
CA PHE A 123 -3.34 7.39 -8.21
C PHE A 123 -3.75 8.80 -8.63
N VAL A 124 -4.29 9.57 -7.68
CA VAL A 124 -4.58 10.99 -7.86
C VAL A 124 -3.80 11.73 -6.78
N THR A 125 -2.93 12.64 -7.18
CA THR A 125 -2.19 13.48 -6.23
C THR A 125 -3.14 14.38 -5.45
N SER A 126 -2.75 14.73 -4.22
CA SER A 126 -3.53 15.64 -3.40
C SER A 126 -3.73 16.99 -4.11
N PRO A 127 -4.83 17.70 -3.83
CA PRO A 127 -4.95 19.10 -4.24
C PRO A 127 -3.82 19.94 -3.65
N PRO A 128 -3.54 21.13 -4.20
CA PRO A 128 -2.62 22.07 -3.55
C PRO A 128 -3.02 22.30 -2.09
N THR A 129 -2.05 22.37 -1.18
CA THR A 129 -2.28 22.69 0.22
C THR A 129 -3.08 24.00 0.36
N GLY A 130 -4.09 24.02 1.22
CA GLY A 130 -5.04 25.12 1.39
C GLY A 130 -6.19 25.15 0.37
N ALA A 131 -6.19 24.31 -0.67
CA ALA A 131 -7.27 24.32 -1.66
C ALA A 131 -8.53 23.61 -1.14
N ALA A 132 -9.63 24.36 -1.01
CA ALA A 132 -10.93 23.80 -0.67
C ALA A 132 -11.49 22.93 -1.80
N LYS A 133 -11.77 21.65 -1.51
CA LYS A 133 -12.59 20.79 -2.37
C LYS A 133 -13.46 19.85 -1.54
N PRO A 134 -14.58 19.34 -2.09
CA PRO A 134 -15.25 18.18 -1.51
C PRO A 134 -14.29 16.99 -1.47
N THR A 135 -14.04 16.46 -0.28
CA THR A 135 -13.13 15.33 -0.04
C THR A 135 -13.93 14.11 0.41
N ARG A 136 -13.70 12.97 -0.24
CA ARG A 136 -14.33 11.68 0.07
C ARG A 136 -13.33 10.76 0.75
N ILE A 137 -13.60 10.47 2.02
CA ILE A 137 -12.77 9.61 2.86
C ILE A 137 -13.52 8.30 3.09
N TRP A 138 -12.85 7.17 2.85
CA TRP A 138 -13.33 5.88 3.32
C TRP A 138 -12.60 5.51 4.60
N ALA A 139 -13.29 5.45 5.73
CA ALA A 139 -12.72 5.06 7.02
C ALA A 139 -13.25 3.70 7.47
N LEU A 140 -12.34 2.82 7.88
CA LEU A 140 -12.61 1.44 8.31
C LEU A 140 -11.85 1.16 9.62
N GLY A 141 -12.54 0.87 10.72
CA GLY A 141 -11.92 0.34 11.94
C GLY A 141 -12.15 -1.17 12.07
N ASP A 142 -11.26 -1.87 12.75
CA ASP A 142 -11.46 -3.25 13.23
C ASP A 142 -11.78 -4.25 12.10
N SER A 143 -11.23 -3.97 10.91
CA SER A 143 -11.48 -4.77 9.70
C SER A 143 -10.66 -6.05 9.62
N GLY A 144 -9.78 -6.30 10.60
CA GLY A 144 -8.76 -7.33 10.57
C GLY A 144 -9.25 -8.78 10.55
N LEU A 145 -10.55 -9.04 10.74
CA LEU A 145 -11.10 -10.40 10.70
C LEU A 145 -11.32 -10.80 9.24
N ALA A 146 -10.29 -11.38 8.64
CA ALA A 146 -10.34 -11.81 7.26
C ALA A 146 -11.46 -12.83 7.01
N GLY A 147 -12.44 -12.48 6.18
CA GLY A 147 -13.55 -13.36 5.84
C GLY A 147 -14.74 -12.65 5.21
N ALA A 148 -15.86 -13.37 5.11
CA ALA A 148 -17.05 -12.92 4.40
C ALA A 148 -17.62 -11.60 4.94
N SER A 149 -17.51 -11.32 6.25
CA SER A 149 -17.97 -10.06 6.83
C SER A 149 -17.13 -8.87 6.36
N ALA A 150 -15.81 -8.99 6.35
CA ALA A 150 -14.91 -7.94 5.84
C ALA A 150 -15.13 -7.72 4.33
N GLU A 151 -15.31 -8.81 3.56
CA GLU A 151 -15.67 -8.74 2.14
C GLU A 151 -17.02 -8.04 1.93
N ALA A 152 -18.03 -8.32 2.74
CA ALA A 152 -19.34 -7.69 2.64
C ALA A 152 -19.29 -6.18 2.91
N VAL A 153 -18.47 -5.72 3.87
CA VAL A 153 -18.26 -4.28 4.13
C VAL A 153 -17.57 -3.62 2.94
N ARG A 154 -16.51 -4.25 2.40
CA ARG A 154 -15.81 -3.77 1.20
C ARG A 154 -16.76 -3.64 0.01
N ASP A 155 -17.53 -4.69 -0.26
CA ASP A 155 -18.41 -4.76 -1.43
C ASP A 155 -19.57 -3.76 -1.30
N ALA A 156 -20.14 -3.62 -0.10
CA ALA A 156 -21.13 -2.58 0.18
C ALA A 156 -20.59 -1.16 -0.08
N PHE A 157 -19.33 -0.90 0.29
CA PHE A 157 -18.69 0.37 -0.03
C PHE A 157 -18.50 0.53 -1.55
N TYR A 158 -18.03 -0.49 -2.26
CA TYR A 158 -17.85 -0.42 -3.71
C TYR A 158 -19.15 -0.15 -4.45
N ASP A 159 -20.24 -0.79 -4.04
CA ASP A 159 -21.58 -0.58 -4.59
C ASP A 159 -22.08 0.84 -4.30
N PHE A 160 -21.98 1.29 -3.04
CA PHE A 160 -22.39 2.64 -2.64
C PHE A 160 -21.59 3.73 -3.36
N ASN A 161 -20.28 3.53 -3.49
CA ASN A 161 -19.37 4.51 -4.05
C ASN A 161 -19.47 4.59 -5.59
N GLY A 162 -20.09 3.59 -6.23
CA GLY A 162 -20.47 3.63 -7.65
C GLY A 162 -19.29 3.81 -8.61
N GLY A 163 -18.09 3.36 -8.21
CA GLY A 163 -16.86 3.56 -8.96
C GLY A 163 -16.22 4.95 -8.83
N THR A 164 -16.82 5.86 -8.06
CA THR A 164 -16.19 7.13 -7.68
C THR A 164 -14.90 6.82 -6.92
N HIS A 165 -13.80 7.49 -7.24
CA HIS A 165 -12.54 7.29 -6.50
C HIS A 165 -12.66 7.89 -5.09
N PRO A 166 -12.39 7.15 -4.00
CA PRO A 166 -12.19 7.76 -2.69
C PRO A 166 -10.82 8.45 -2.67
N ASP A 167 -10.83 9.72 -2.28
CA ASP A 167 -9.64 10.56 -2.19
C ASP A 167 -8.63 10.02 -1.16
N LEU A 168 -9.16 9.49 -0.05
CA LEU A 168 -8.38 8.96 1.07
C LEU A 168 -9.01 7.66 1.58
N TRP A 169 -8.17 6.71 2.00
CA TRP A 169 -8.60 5.49 2.67
C TRP A 169 -7.89 5.35 4.02
N PHE A 170 -8.68 5.37 5.10
CA PHE A 170 -8.21 5.20 6.46
C PHE A 170 -8.52 3.79 6.94
N MET A 171 -7.52 3.18 7.58
CA MET A 171 -7.74 2.01 8.43
C MET A 171 -7.44 2.41 9.87
N LEU A 172 -8.45 2.37 10.74
CA LEU A 172 -8.44 2.99 12.08
C LEU A 172 -7.96 2.03 13.18
N GLY A 173 -6.95 1.21 12.89
CA GLY A 173 -6.40 0.22 13.81
C GLY A 173 -7.14 -1.10 13.82
N ASP A 174 -6.46 -2.12 14.36
CA ASP A 174 -6.88 -3.52 14.35
C ASP A 174 -7.15 -4.01 12.91
N ASN A 175 -6.16 -3.73 12.09
CA ASN A 175 -6.20 -3.92 10.64
C ASN A 175 -5.97 -5.39 10.25
N ALA A 176 -5.35 -6.19 11.14
CA ALA A 176 -5.10 -7.60 10.92
C ALA A 176 -5.12 -8.41 12.23
N TYR A 177 -6.23 -9.13 12.47
CA TYR A 177 -6.33 -10.08 13.57
C TYR A 177 -5.59 -11.38 13.26
N GLY A 178 -5.17 -12.08 14.32
CA GLY A 178 -4.48 -13.35 14.24
C GLY A 178 -5.29 -14.41 13.51
N ILE A 179 -4.57 -15.26 12.77
CA ILE A 179 -5.12 -16.39 12.02
C ILE A 179 -4.46 -17.69 12.52
N PRO A 180 -5.00 -18.89 12.22
CA PRO A 180 -4.38 -20.14 12.66
C PRO A 180 -2.89 -20.23 12.29
N GLY A 181 -2.03 -20.25 13.32
CA GLY A 181 -0.57 -20.33 13.16
C GLY A 181 0.18 -18.99 13.11
N TYR A 182 -0.53 -17.85 13.09
CA TYR A 182 0.07 -16.52 13.03
C TYR A 182 -0.65 -15.52 13.95
N GLY A 183 0.11 -14.82 14.79
CA GLY A 183 -0.45 -13.86 15.75
C GLY A 183 -1.04 -12.60 15.10
N ASP A 184 -1.70 -11.80 15.94
CA ASP A 184 -2.21 -10.47 15.61
C ASP A 184 -1.11 -9.56 15.03
N GLY A 185 -1.50 -8.72 14.07
CA GLY A 185 -0.59 -7.79 13.40
C GLY A 185 0.50 -8.44 12.55
N SER A 186 0.59 -9.78 12.48
CA SER A 186 1.64 -10.45 11.71
C SER A 186 1.56 -10.15 10.22
N GLN A 187 2.70 -10.22 9.51
CA GLN A 187 2.73 -9.98 8.07
C GLN A 187 1.80 -10.92 7.27
N VAL A 188 1.56 -12.14 7.76
CA VAL A 188 0.65 -13.11 7.13
C VAL A 188 -0.80 -12.74 7.41
N ALA A 189 -1.13 -12.35 8.64
CA ALA A 189 -2.46 -11.82 8.96
C ALA A 189 -2.80 -10.61 8.07
N TYR A 190 -1.86 -9.68 7.90
CA TYR A 190 -2.01 -8.55 6.98
C TYR A 190 -2.18 -8.95 5.52
N GLN A 191 -1.43 -9.97 5.05
CA GLN A 191 -1.59 -10.48 3.70
C GLN A 191 -3.06 -10.87 3.45
N VAL A 192 -3.63 -11.65 4.37
CA VAL A 192 -4.96 -12.23 4.21
C VAL A 192 -6.08 -11.23 4.53
N ALA A 193 -5.89 -10.33 5.49
CA ALA A 193 -6.90 -9.38 5.93
C ALA A 193 -6.95 -8.12 5.05
N VAL A 194 -5.79 -7.64 4.58
CA VAL A 194 -5.67 -6.36 3.88
C VAL A 194 -5.30 -6.56 2.41
N PHE A 195 -4.12 -7.15 2.15
CA PHE A 195 -3.54 -7.16 0.81
C PHE A 195 -4.34 -8.01 -0.18
N ASP A 196 -4.84 -9.16 0.24
CA ASP A 196 -5.65 -10.07 -0.59
C ASP A 196 -7.11 -9.60 -0.71
N ARG A 197 -7.58 -8.76 0.22
CA ARG A 197 -9.01 -8.37 0.29
C ARG A 197 -9.29 -7.03 -0.33
N PHE A 198 -8.35 -6.09 -0.31
CA PHE A 198 -8.54 -4.77 -0.88
C PHE A 198 -7.62 -4.51 -2.09
N PRO A 199 -7.36 -5.48 -3.00
CA PRO A 199 -6.36 -5.30 -4.05
C PRO A 199 -6.72 -4.16 -5.01
N ARG A 200 -8.03 -3.88 -5.19
CA ARG A 200 -8.50 -2.75 -5.99
C ARG A 200 -8.17 -1.42 -5.31
N THR A 201 -8.51 -1.26 -4.02
CA THR A 201 -8.31 0.01 -3.33
C THR A 201 -6.83 0.30 -3.12
N LEU A 202 -6.04 -0.71 -2.73
CA LEU A 202 -4.60 -0.59 -2.51
C LEU A 202 -3.86 0.00 -3.72
N ARG A 203 -4.23 -0.41 -4.93
CA ARG A 203 -3.59 0.06 -6.16
C ARG A 203 -4.15 1.38 -6.69
N THR A 204 -5.22 1.92 -6.11
CA THR A 204 -5.87 3.15 -6.60
C THR A 204 -5.89 4.32 -5.61
N SER A 205 -5.92 4.05 -4.30
CA SER A 205 -6.05 5.05 -3.25
C SER A 205 -4.93 4.89 -2.23
N VAL A 206 -4.42 6.02 -1.74
CA VAL A 206 -3.40 6.06 -0.68
C VAL A 206 -4.02 5.58 0.62
N LEU A 207 -3.40 4.57 1.24
CA LEU A 207 -3.80 4.01 2.52
C LEU A 207 -3.09 4.76 3.66
N TRP A 208 -3.86 5.28 4.60
CA TRP A 208 -3.40 5.89 5.84
C TRP A 208 -3.85 5.02 7.02
N PRO A 209 -3.01 4.07 7.48
CA PRO A 209 -3.33 3.21 8.59
C PRO A 209 -3.02 3.91 9.92
N THR A 210 -3.82 3.59 10.92
CA THR A 210 -3.57 3.79 12.35
C THR A 210 -3.15 2.45 12.94
N ILE A 211 -2.25 2.49 13.92
CA ILE A 211 -1.84 1.32 14.69
C ILE A 211 -2.88 1.03 15.80
N GLY A 212 -3.42 -0.19 15.85
CA GLY A 212 -4.30 -0.66 16.93
C GLY A 212 -3.56 -1.54 17.95
N ASN A 213 -4.25 -1.97 18.99
CA ASN A 213 -3.64 -2.83 20.01
C ASN A 213 -3.31 -4.22 19.48
N HIS A 214 -4.01 -4.73 18.45
CA HIS A 214 -3.65 -5.99 17.80
C HIS A 214 -2.40 -5.89 16.93
N GLU A 215 -2.09 -4.72 16.37
CA GLU A 215 -0.80 -4.50 15.71
C GLU A 215 0.35 -4.42 16.71
N TRP A 216 0.11 -3.76 17.85
CA TRP A 216 1.10 -3.56 18.91
C TRP A 216 1.67 -4.87 19.47
N VAL A 217 0.88 -5.96 19.44
CA VAL A 217 1.34 -7.30 19.84
C VAL A 217 2.58 -7.75 19.06
N SER A 218 2.72 -7.31 17.81
CA SER A 218 3.82 -7.72 16.92
C SER A 218 4.72 -6.56 16.46
N SER A 219 4.32 -5.31 16.71
CA SER A 219 5.01 -4.11 16.25
C SER A 219 5.18 -3.11 17.40
N PHE A 220 6.41 -2.82 17.79
CA PHE A 220 6.75 -1.97 18.94
C PHE A 220 8.00 -1.15 18.63
N GLU A 221 8.09 0.10 19.11
CA GLU A 221 9.27 0.97 18.92
C GLU A 221 9.75 1.09 17.45
N ALA A 222 8.83 1.27 16.51
CA ALA A 222 9.11 1.35 15.06
C ALA A 222 9.70 0.06 14.45
N ILE A 223 9.59 -1.07 15.14
CA ILE A 223 10.07 -2.37 14.67
C ILE A 223 8.89 -3.34 14.57
N GLY A 224 8.82 -4.10 13.49
CA GLY A 224 7.85 -5.18 13.33
C GLY A 224 6.92 -4.98 12.13
N PRO A 225 6.01 -5.93 11.89
CA PRO A 225 5.23 -6.00 10.66
C PRO A 225 4.60 -4.69 10.21
N TYR A 226 3.94 -3.94 11.11
CA TYR A 226 3.29 -2.68 10.76
C TYR A 226 4.28 -1.69 10.13
N PHE A 227 5.41 -1.47 10.80
CA PHE A 227 6.48 -0.57 10.37
C PHE A 227 7.29 -1.12 9.19
N ASP A 228 7.36 -2.45 9.04
CA ASP A 228 7.99 -3.08 7.88
C ASP A 228 7.15 -2.92 6.61
N MET A 229 5.82 -2.87 6.72
CA MET A 229 4.89 -2.90 5.58
C MET A 229 4.32 -1.55 5.19
N PHE A 230 4.29 -0.58 6.09
CA PHE A 230 3.80 0.78 5.81
C PHE A 230 4.93 1.78 5.86
N THR A 231 4.83 2.82 5.03
CA THR A 231 5.75 3.95 5.05
C THR A 231 4.91 5.18 5.30
N LEU A 232 5.18 5.86 6.41
CA LEU A 232 4.32 6.94 6.91
C LEU A 232 5.18 8.20 7.13
N PRO A 233 4.58 9.41 7.07
CA PRO A 233 5.32 10.65 6.91
C PRO A 233 5.97 11.13 8.22
N LYS A 234 6.88 10.34 8.77
CA LYS A 234 7.59 10.65 10.02
C LYS A 234 8.46 11.89 9.93
N ASN A 235 8.83 12.33 8.73
CA ASN A 235 9.59 13.56 8.49
C ASN A 235 8.73 14.69 7.91
N GLY A 236 7.39 14.59 7.96
CA GLY A 236 6.48 15.58 7.39
C GLY A 236 6.40 15.54 5.85
N GLU A 237 6.72 14.40 5.23
CA GLU A 237 6.81 14.23 3.76
C GLU A 237 5.50 14.56 3.03
N SER A 238 4.37 14.48 3.73
CA SER A 238 3.02 14.73 3.19
C SER A 238 2.34 15.97 3.80
N GLY A 239 3.10 16.85 4.46
CA GLY A 239 2.60 17.98 5.24
C GLY A 239 2.64 17.71 6.74
N GLY A 240 2.43 18.76 7.54
CA GLY A 240 2.54 18.71 9.01
C GLY A 240 3.98 18.72 9.54
N GLU A 241 4.11 18.73 10.87
CA GLU A 241 5.39 18.72 11.56
C GLU A 241 6.02 17.31 11.60
N PRO A 242 7.36 17.18 11.49
CA PRO A 242 8.04 15.90 11.64
C PRO A 242 7.78 15.24 13.01
N SER A 243 7.12 14.08 13.01
CA SER A 243 6.90 13.29 14.23
C SER A 243 8.14 12.50 14.67
N GLY A 244 9.04 12.20 13.73
CA GLY A 244 10.18 11.30 13.94
C GLY A 244 9.79 9.82 14.13
N PHE A 245 8.50 9.49 14.04
CA PHE A 245 7.96 8.17 14.31
C PHE A 245 6.76 7.83 13.41
N GLU A 246 6.62 6.58 12.97
CA GLU A 246 5.55 6.18 12.04
C GLU A 246 4.24 5.76 12.72
N GLY A 247 4.22 5.59 14.05
CA GLY A 247 3.00 5.23 14.78
C GLY A 247 2.02 6.39 14.96
N TYR A 248 2.50 7.62 14.87
CA TYR A 248 1.70 8.84 14.86
C TYR A 248 2.31 9.85 13.89
N TYR A 249 1.47 10.53 13.12
CA TYR A 249 1.91 11.40 12.03
C TYR A 249 0.77 12.33 11.60
N SER A 250 1.10 13.36 10.82
CA SER A 250 0.12 14.24 10.19
C SER A 250 0.39 14.36 8.69
N PHE A 251 -0.60 14.88 7.96
CA PHE A 251 -0.48 15.17 6.52
C PHE A 251 -1.56 16.17 6.09
N ASP A 252 -1.33 16.82 4.96
CA ASP A 252 -2.27 17.78 4.37
C ASP A 252 -2.95 17.21 3.12
N TYR A 253 -4.23 17.53 2.96
CA TYR A 253 -4.99 17.23 1.76
C TYR A 253 -5.94 18.36 1.40
N GLY A 254 -5.53 19.21 0.45
CA GLY A 254 -6.28 20.44 0.16
C GLY A 254 -6.30 21.34 1.39
N ASN A 255 -7.49 21.78 1.82
CA ASN A 255 -7.69 22.62 3.01
C ASN A 255 -7.91 21.84 4.31
N ILE A 256 -7.47 20.58 4.38
CA ILE A 256 -7.65 19.70 5.53
C ILE A 256 -6.29 19.24 6.05
N HIS A 257 -6.06 19.43 7.34
CA HIS A 257 -4.95 18.87 8.09
C HIS A 257 -5.41 17.62 8.84
N PHE A 258 -4.80 16.47 8.56
CA PHE A 258 -5.12 15.20 9.18
C PHE A 258 -4.06 14.81 10.20
N ILE A 259 -4.48 14.25 11.33
CA ILE A 259 -3.60 13.84 12.43
C ILE A 259 -3.95 12.40 12.80
N CYS A 260 -3.02 11.47 12.57
CA CYS A 260 -3.09 10.10 13.06
C CYS A 260 -2.41 10.03 14.43
N LEU A 261 -3.14 9.68 15.48
CA LEU A 261 -2.58 9.48 16.82
C LEU A 261 -2.43 8.00 17.12
N ASP A 262 -1.34 7.66 17.81
CA ASP A 262 -1.23 6.39 18.50
C ASP A 262 -2.01 6.49 19.81
N SER A 263 -2.95 5.59 20.03
CA SER A 263 -3.81 5.59 21.21
C SER A 263 -3.55 4.39 22.12
N ASN A 264 -2.49 3.63 21.87
CA ASN A 264 -2.12 2.49 22.69
C ASN A 264 -1.53 2.99 24.01
N ASP A 265 -2.27 2.84 25.11
CA ASP A 265 -1.77 3.20 26.44
C ASP A 265 -0.81 2.13 26.98
N GLY A 266 0.45 2.50 27.21
CA GLY A 266 1.42 1.62 27.85
C GLY A 266 0.96 1.08 29.21
N ILE A 267 0.15 1.81 29.97
CA ILE A 267 -0.37 1.40 31.27
C ILE A 267 -1.45 0.31 31.13
N LEU A 268 -2.35 0.43 30.15
CA LEU A 268 -3.34 -0.62 29.83
C LEU A 268 -2.69 -1.89 29.26
N MET A 269 -1.46 -1.76 28.73
CA MET A 269 -0.67 -2.85 28.15
C MET A 269 0.48 -3.35 29.07
N GLY A 270 0.57 -2.85 30.30
CA GLY A 270 1.53 -3.32 31.31
C GLY A 270 2.97 -2.80 31.17
N THR A 271 3.22 -1.84 30.28
CA THR A 271 4.48 -1.12 30.13
C THR A 271 4.36 0.26 30.77
N SER A 272 4.85 0.38 32.01
CA SER A 272 5.07 1.67 32.66
C SER A 272 6.58 1.98 32.63
N PRO A 273 7.00 3.19 32.25
CA PRO A 273 6.18 4.36 31.85
C PRO A 273 5.52 4.24 30.46
N ASP A 274 4.48 5.05 30.22
CA ASP A 274 3.75 5.10 28.93
C ASP A 274 4.69 5.56 27.81
N PRO A 275 5.04 4.66 26.86
CA PRO A 275 5.99 4.98 25.82
C PRO A 275 5.54 6.17 24.97
N LEU A 276 4.24 6.42 24.80
CA LEU A 276 3.76 7.51 23.93
C LEU A 276 4.02 8.91 24.50
N SER A 277 3.96 9.04 25.82
CA SER A 277 4.37 10.27 26.52
C SER A 277 5.89 10.50 26.46
N GLU A 278 6.68 9.42 26.40
CA GLU A 278 8.15 9.48 26.32
C GLU A 278 8.69 9.59 24.90
N TRP A 279 7.94 9.08 23.90
CA TRP A 279 8.29 9.13 22.48
C TRP A 279 7.95 10.47 21.84
N GLY A 280 7.43 11.44 22.61
CA GLY A 280 7.28 12.82 22.16
C GLY A 280 5.99 13.12 21.40
N MET A 281 4.99 12.23 21.40
CA MET A 281 3.74 12.45 20.65
C MET A 281 2.99 13.70 21.12
N ILE A 282 2.85 13.93 22.43
CA ILE A 282 2.14 15.11 22.95
C ILE A 282 2.85 16.43 22.57
N PRO A 283 4.15 16.63 22.84
CA PRO A 283 4.82 17.87 22.43
C PRO A 283 4.89 18.02 20.90
N TRP A 284 4.98 16.93 20.14
CA TRP A 284 4.85 16.97 18.68
C TRP A 284 3.46 17.47 18.27
N LEU A 285 2.39 16.91 18.82
CA LEU A 285 1.01 17.29 18.51
C LEU A 285 0.74 18.77 18.82
N GLU A 286 1.25 19.28 19.94
CA GLU A 286 1.17 20.70 20.27
C GLU A 286 1.87 21.58 19.23
N SER A 287 3.03 21.15 18.73
CA SER A 287 3.77 21.84 17.66
C SER A 287 3.03 21.78 16.32
N ASP A 288 2.55 20.60 15.93
CA ASP A 288 1.82 20.33 14.69
C ASP A 288 0.53 21.16 14.60
N LEU A 289 -0.26 21.18 15.68
CA LEU A 289 -1.46 22.02 15.79
C LEU A 289 -1.15 23.51 15.77
N ALA A 290 0.00 23.95 16.28
CA ALA A 290 0.41 25.35 16.25
C ALA A 290 0.93 25.77 14.87
N ALA A 291 1.41 24.83 14.06
CA ALA A 291 1.98 25.08 12.74
C ALA A 291 0.93 25.13 11.62
N THR A 292 -0.24 24.51 11.82
CA THR A 292 -1.29 24.43 10.80
C THR A 292 -2.28 25.59 10.86
N ASP A 293 -2.64 26.14 9.70
CA ASP A 293 -3.70 27.12 9.51
C ASP A 293 -4.82 26.60 8.58
N GLN A 294 -4.87 25.29 8.34
CA GLN A 294 -5.90 24.66 7.51
C GLN A 294 -7.31 24.88 8.07
N ASP A 295 -8.30 25.00 7.18
CA ASP A 295 -9.70 25.23 7.55
C ASP A 295 -10.27 24.09 8.42
N TRP A 296 -9.85 22.86 8.12
CA TRP A 296 -10.29 21.65 8.81
C TRP A 296 -9.11 20.95 9.46
N ILE A 297 -9.26 20.61 10.73
CA ILE A 297 -8.33 19.75 11.47
C ILE A 297 -9.09 18.49 11.86
N ILE A 298 -8.63 17.33 11.40
CA ILE A 298 -9.29 16.04 11.64
C ILE A 298 -8.29 15.08 12.26
N ALA A 299 -8.49 14.77 13.54
CA ALA A 299 -7.76 13.71 14.23
C ALA A 299 -8.46 12.36 14.08
N PHE A 300 -7.69 11.29 13.91
CA PHE A 300 -8.17 9.91 13.90
C PHE A 300 -7.19 8.99 14.64
N PHE A 301 -7.74 8.00 15.34
CA PHE A 301 -7.01 7.07 16.19
C PHE A 301 -7.88 5.86 16.52
N HIS A 302 -7.29 4.81 17.08
CA HIS A 302 -7.94 3.52 17.27
C HIS A 302 -8.94 3.50 18.44
N HIS A 303 -8.49 3.81 19.65
CA HIS A 303 -9.34 3.73 20.84
C HIS A 303 -10.25 4.97 20.97
N PRO A 304 -11.59 4.83 20.90
CA PRO A 304 -12.48 5.98 20.96
C PRO A 304 -12.47 6.65 22.34
N PRO A 305 -12.47 8.00 22.42
CA PRO A 305 -12.48 8.70 23.70
C PRO A 305 -13.85 8.64 24.38
N TYR A 306 -14.93 8.46 23.59
CA TYR A 306 -16.32 8.42 24.05
C TYR A 306 -17.06 7.25 23.41
N SER A 307 -17.10 6.11 24.11
CA SER A 307 -17.77 4.88 23.66
C SER A 307 -18.73 4.38 24.73
N LYS A 308 -19.81 3.71 24.29
CA LYS A 308 -20.76 2.96 25.14
C LYS A 308 -20.84 1.49 24.69
N GLY A 309 -19.75 0.99 24.10
CA GLY A 309 -19.62 -0.37 23.57
C GLY A 309 -18.96 -1.36 24.54
N GLY A 310 -18.28 -2.38 23.99
CA GLY A 310 -17.52 -3.35 24.79
C GLY A 310 -16.32 -2.75 25.54
N HIS A 311 -15.84 -1.61 25.05
CA HIS A 311 -14.86 -0.74 25.69
C HIS A 311 -15.56 0.60 26.00
N ASP A 312 -16.10 0.73 27.21
CA ASP A 312 -16.91 1.87 27.68
C ASP A 312 -16.03 3.01 28.23
N SER A 313 -16.40 4.27 27.98
CA SER A 313 -15.70 5.47 28.49
C SER A 313 -16.61 6.59 28.99
#